data_AF-A0A1F4Q340-F1
#
_entry.id   AF-A0A1F4Q340-F1
#
_cell.length_a   1.000
_cell.length_b   1.000
_cell.length_c   1.000
_cell.angle_alpha   90.00
_cell.angle_beta   90.00
_cell.angle_gamma   90.00
#
_symmetry.space_group_name_H-M   'P 1'
#
loop_
_entity.id
_entity.type
_entity.pdbx_description
1 polymer ?
#
loop_
_entity_poly.entity_id
_entity_poly.type
_entity_poly.pdbx_seq_one_letter_code
_entity_poly.pdbx_strand_id
1 'polypeptide(L)'
;MFQLTNTRFLKYFPKERNGLHIVYECFTFINFFRLLLKNGLDHENAMDFMIANCSFSAVVWQEYIHNYRYRRLSAEDAIHPEIAASKAILINDMLEIARRASKSKCRKLNKSNKGK
;
A
#
# COMPACT_ATOMS: atom_id res chain seq x y z
N MET A 1 20.26 6.11 10.65
CA MET A 1 20.11 4.87 9.86
C MET A 1 19.34 3.89 10.74
N PHE A 2 18.08 3.59 10.40
CA PHE A 2 17.21 2.76 11.25
C PHE A 2 17.67 1.29 11.23
N GLN A 3 17.79 0.65 12.39
CA GLN A 3 18.13 -0.77 12.48
C GLN A 3 16.85 -1.61 12.52
N LEU A 4 16.32 -1.94 11.33
CA LEU A 4 15.30 -2.99 11.22
C LEU A 4 15.96 -4.34 11.52
N THR A 5 15.43 -5.05 12.52
CA THR A 5 15.97 -6.34 12.97
C THR A 5 15.77 -7.45 11.93
N ASN A 6 14.69 -7.38 11.13
CA ASN A 6 14.42 -8.31 10.04
C ASN A 6 13.55 -7.67 8.93
N THR A 7 14.19 -7.33 7.81
CA THR A 7 13.53 -6.74 6.62
C THR A 7 13.09 -7.78 5.59
N ARG A 8 13.26 -9.08 5.86
CA ARG A 8 13.03 -10.13 4.86
C ARG A 8 11.60 -10.15 4.36
N PHE A 9 10.64 -9.69 5.15
CA PHE A 9 9.24 -9.66 4.74
C PHE A 9 8.95 -8.67 3.62
N LEU A 10 9.74 -7.59 3.50
CA LEU A 10 9.54 -6.56 2.48
C LEU A 10 9.57 -7.15 1.07
N LYS A 11 10.39 -8.18 0.84
CA LYS A 11 10.54 -8.82 -0.47
C LYS A 11 9.24 -9.43 -1.02
N TYR A 12 8.28 -9.72 -0.15
CA TYR A 12 7.01 -10.32 -0.55
C TYR A 12 5.99 -9.29 -1.05
N PHE A 13 6.15 -8.03 -0.68
CA PHE A 13 5.17 -6.99 -1.01
C PHE A 13 5.35 -6.44 -2.43
N PRO A 14 4.25 -6.07 -3.11
CA PRO A 14 4.31 -5.55 -4.46
C PRO A 14 5.07 -4.22 -4.51
N LYS A 15 5.78 -3.99 -5.61
CA LYS A 15 6.58 -2.78 -5.86
C LYS A 15 6.28 -2.17 -7.22
N GLU A 16 6.38 -0.85 -7.26
CA GLU A 16 6.46 -0.08 -8.49
C GLU A 16 7.81 -0.28 -9.17
N ARG A 17 7.89 0.14 -10.45
CA ARG A 17 9.14 0.10 -11.23
C ARG A 17 10.27 0.93 -10.62
N ASN A 18 9.94 1.97 -9.85
CA ASN A 18 10.90 2.82 -9.16
C ASN A 18 11.36 2.24 -7.81
N GLY A 19 10.92 1.04 -7.45
CA GLY A 19 11.34 0.33 -6.24
C GLY A 19 10.51 0.62 -4.98
N LEU A 20 9.55 1.56 -5.04
CA LEU A 20 8.64 1.86 -3.94
C LEU A 20 7.61 0.75 -3.76
N HIS A 21 7.28 0.42 -2.51
CA HIS A 21 6.21 -0.53 -2.19
C HIS A 21 4.84 0.07 -2.49
N ILE A 22 3.94 -0.72 -3.08
CA ILE A 22 2.59 -0.27 -3.43
C ILE A 22 1.68 -0.39 -2.20
N VAL A 23 1.15 0.73 -1.73
CA VAL A 23 0.25 0.82 -0.57
C VAL A 23 -0.95 1.71 -0.92
N TYR A 24 -1.77 1.25 -1.87
CA TYR A 24 -2.90 2.04 -2.39
C TYR A 24 -4.20 1.87 -1.61
N GLU A 25 -4.22 1.02 -0.60
CA GLU A 25 -5.44 0.70 0.14
C GLU A 25 -5.14 0.38 1.61
N CYS A 26 -6.17 0.53 2.46
CA CYS A 26 -6.04 0.55 3.90
C CYS A 26 -5.59 -0.79 4.50
N PHE A 27 -6.02 -1.93 3.97
CA PHE A 27 -5.63 -3.24 4.47
C PHE A 27 -4.10 -3.45 4.32
N THR A 28 -3.53 -3.12 3.16
CA THR A 28 -2.10 -3.19 2.90
C THR A 28 -1.36 -2.22 3.80
N PHE A 29 -1.84 -0.98 3.94
CA PHE A 29 -1.23 0.00 4.85
C PHE A 29 -1.14 -0.54 6.28
N ILE A 30 -2.27 -0.99 6.83
CA ILE A 30 -2.37 -1.47 8.21
C ILE A 30 -1.40 -2.63 8.43
N ASN A 31 -1.45 -3.65 7.56
CA ASN A 31 -0.65 -4.85 7.77
C ASN A 31 0.83 -4.61 7.52
N PHE A 32 1.19 -3.79 6.53
CA PHE A 32 2.58 -3.39 6.32
C PHE A 32 3.11 -2.62 7.53
N PHE A 33 2.34 -1.66 8.04
CA PHE A 33 2.73 -0.86 9.21
C PHE A 33 2.89 -1.72 10.46
N ARG A 34 1.94 -2.62 10.74
CA ARG A 34 2.02 -3.56 11.87
C ARG A 34 3.25 -4.48 11.77
N LEU A 35 3.62 -4.91 10.57
CA LEU A 35 4.84 -5.68 10.36
C LEU A 35 6.10 -4.85 10.64
N LEU A 36 6.12 -3.57 10.29
CA LEU A 36 7.23 -2.67 10.67
C LEU A 36 7.35 -2.56 12.20
N LEU A 37 6.22 -2.36 12.89
CA LEU A 37 6.19 -2.32 14.36
C LEU A 37 6.71 -3.63 14.98
N LYS A 38 6.24 -4.77 14.46
CA LYS A 38 6.67 -6.11 14.90
C LYS A 38 8.16 -6.37 14.69
N ASN A 39 8.81 -5.64 13.78
CA ASN A 39 10.25 -5.74 13.52
C ASN A 39 11.09 -4.68 14.26
N GLY A 40 10.49 -4.02 15.26
CA GLY A 40 11.19 -3.18 16.22
C GLY A 40 11.19 -1.69 15.91
N LEU A 41 10.43 -1.24 14.90
CA LEU A 41 10.22 0.20 14.71
C LEU A 41 9.12 0.69 15.65
N ASP A 42 9.28 1.87 16.22
CA ASP A 42 8.15 2.60 16.80
C ASP A 42 7.28 3.21 15.68
N HIS A 43 6.14 3.81 16.06
CA HIS A 43 5.19 4.38 15.10
C HIS A 43 5.77 5.47 14.23
N GLU A 44 6.58 6.37 14.79
CA GLU A 44 7.10 7.51 14.04
C GLU A 44 8.19 7.02 13.05
N ASN A 45 9.08 6.14 13.50
CA ASN A 45 10.09 5.50 12.64
C ASN A 45 9.46 4.60 11.56
N ALA A 46 8.37 3.89 11.88
CA ALA A 46 7.61 3.10 10.90
C ALA A 46 6.92 4.01 9.87
N MET A 47 6.40 5.16 10.29
CA MET A 47 5.79 6.15 9.40
C MET A 47 6.83 6.80 8.48
N ASP A 48 7.99 7.17 9.01
CA ASP A 48 9.11 7.71 8.21
C ASP A 48 9.58 6.69 7.17
N PHE A 49 9.70 5.41 7.55
CA PHE A 49 9.99 4.34 6.62
C PHE A 49 8.95 4.28 5.51
N MET A 50 7.67 4.30 5.86
CA MET A 50 6.55 4.25 4.93
C MET A 50 6.58 5.44 3.96
N ILE A 51 6.77 6.67 4.45
CA ILE A 51 6.86 7.88 3.60
C ILE A 51 8.04 7.78 2.61
N ALA A 52 9.19 7.27 3.05
CA ALA A 52 10.38 7.20 2.22
C ALA A 52 10.36 6.04 1.20
N ASN A 53 9.63 4.95 1.47
CA ASN A 53 9.75 3.70 0.71
C ASN A 53 8.45 3.20 0.07
N CYS A 54 7.32 3.87 0.27
CA CYS A 54 6.03 3.43 -0.24
C CYS A 54 5.35 4.48 -1.12
N SER A 55 4.55 4.00 -2.07
CA SER A 55 3.63 4.78 -2.89
C SER A 55 2.22 4.65 -2.31
N PHE A 56 1.54 5.79 -2.12
CA PHE A 56 0.23 5.85 -1.49
C PHE A 56 -0.87 6.32 -2.44
N SER A 57 -2.09 5.86 -2.20
CA SER A 57 -3.27 6.49 -2.77
C SER A 57 -3.70 7.68 -1.90
N ALA A 58 -4.49 8.59 -2.47
CA ALA A 58 -5.08 9.69 -1.72
C ALA A 58 -5.93 9.20 -0.52
N VAL A 59 -6.59 8.05 -0.66
CA VAL A 59 -7.42 7.46 0.42
C VAL A 59 -6.54 7.06 1.60
N VAL A 60 -5.43 6.35 1.35
CA VAL A 60 -4.49 5.96 2.42
C VAL A 60 -3.89 7.19 3.09
N TRP A 61 -3.52 8.20 2.28
CA TRP A 61 -2.99 9.45 2.79
C TRP A 61 -3.97 10.14 3.74
N GLN A 62 -5.23 10.31 3.32
CA GLN A 62 -6.25 10.97 4.12
C GLN A 62 -6.60 10.16 5.38
N GLU A 63 -6.91 8.88 5.23
CA GLU A 63 -7.45 8.08 6.32
C GLU A 63 -6.42 7.75 7.40
N TYR A 64 -5.17 7.46 7.01
CA TYR A 64 -4.18 6.97 7.95
C TYR A 64 -3.09 7.97 8.27
N ILE A 65 -2.55 8.65 7.26
CA ILE A 65 -1.38 9.51 7.44
C ILE A 65 -1.82 10.87 7.99
N HIS A 66 -2.68 11.58 7.26
CA HIS A 66 -3.18 12.89 7.64
C HIS A 66 -4.00 12.86 8.94
N ASN A 67 -4.85 11.84 9.11
CA ASN A 67 -5.69 11.69 10.31
C ASN A 67 -4.97 10.97 11.46
N TYR A 68 -3.66 10.71 11.35
CA TYR A 68 -2.83 10.06 12.37
C TYR A 68 -3.38 8.73 12.91
N ARG A 69 -4.22 8.01 12.15
CA ARG A 69 -4.81 6.74 12.60
C ARG A 69 -3.76 5.64 12.75
N TYR A 70 -2.60 5.76 12.10
CA TYR A 70 -1.50 4.81 12.26
C TYR A 70 -1.03 4.67 13.71
N ARG A 71 -1.14 5.71 14.54
CA ARG A 71 -0.75 5.70 15.97
C ARG A 71 -1.53 4.72 16.83
N ARG A 72 -2.69 4.26 16.35
CA ARG A 72 -3.54 3.29 17.05
C ARG A 72 -3.25 1.83 16.65
N LEU A 73 -2.39 1.61 15.68
CA LEU A 73 -2.01 0.27 15.26
C LEU A 73 -1.01 -0.33 16.25
N SER A 74 -1.05 -1.64 16.47
CA SER A 74 -0.09 -2.30 17.36
C SER A 74 0.54 -3.53 16.69
N ALA A 75 1.74 -3.89 17.14
CA ALA A 75 2.53 -5.00 16.59
C ALA A 75 1.88 -6.37 16.84
N GLU A 76 1.12 -6.47 17.93
CA GLU A 76 0.45 -7.70 18.40
C GLU A 76 -0.62 -8.17 17.41
N ASP A 77 -1.26 -7.23 16.71
CA ASP A 77 -2.27 -7.51 15.68
C ASP A 77 -1.68 -7.88 14.30
N ALA A 78 -0.36 -7.97 14.17
CA ALA A 78 0.29 -8.25 12.91
C ALA A 78 0.05 -9.71 12.47
N ILE A 79 -0.58 -9.88 11.31
CA ILE A 79 -0.73 -11.19 10.67
C ILE A 79 0.59 -11.67 10.04
N HIS A 80 0.64 -12.93 9.62
CA HIS A 80 1.81 -13.50 8.98
C HIS A 80 2.20 -12.71 7.71
N PRO A 81 3.49 -12.38 7.49
CA PRO A 81 3.88 -11.48 6.41
C PRO A 81 3.53 -11.97 5.01
N GLU A 82 3.61 -13.27 4.77
CA GLU A 82 3.27 -13.86 3.46
C GLU A 82 1.76 -13.77 3.17
N ILE A 83 0.92 -13.87 4.20
CA ILE A 83 -0.53 -13.73 4.07
C ILE A 83 -0.89 -12.26 3.77
N ALA A 84 -0.26 -11.33 4.50
CA ALA A 84 -0.42 -9.90 4.26
C ALA A 84 -0.01 -9.54 2.83
N ALA A 85 1.16 -10.00 2.39
CA ALA A 85 1.67 -9.76 1.05
C ALA A 85 0.79 -10.38 -0.04
N SER A 86 0.33 -11.63 0.12
CA SER A 86 -0.54 -12.29 -0.85
C SER A 86 -1.85 -11.53 -1.06
N LYS A 87 -2.43 -11.01 0.03
CA LYS A 87 -3.63 -10.17 -0.05
C LYS A 87 -3.34 -8.81 -0.71
N ALA A 88 -2.20 -8.19 -0.39
CA ALA A 88 -1.78 -6.93 -1.02
C ALA A 88 -1.61 -7.09 -2.54
N ILE A 89 -1.00 -8.19 -3.00
CA ILE A 89 -0.86 -8.52 -4.42
C ILE A 89 -2.23 -8.67 -5.08
N LEU A 90 -3.12 -9.50 -4.50
CA LEU A 90 -4.47 -9.70 -5.04
C LEU A 90 -5.24 -8.38 -5.18
N ILE A 91 -5.21 -7.54 -4.15
CA ILE A 91 -5.92 -6.26 -4.18
C ILE A 91 -5.30 -5.33 -5.23
N ASN A 92 -3.97 -5.27 -5.33
CA ASN A 92 -3.29 -4.49 -6.36
C ASN A 92 -3.68 -4.95 -7.77
N ASP A 93 -3.71 -6.25 -8.04
CA ASP A 93 -4.12 -6.81 -9.32
C ASP A 93 -5.57 -6.45 -9.65
N MET A 94 -6.48 -6.53 -8.67
CA MET A 94 -7.87 -6.09 -8.83
C MET A 94 -7.97 -4.61 -9.18
N LEU A 95 -7.19 -3.74 -8.52
CA LEU A 95 -7.15 -2.30 -8.80
C LEU A 95 -6.63 -2.02 -10.22
N GLU A 96 -5.61 -2.75 -10.68
CA GLU A 96 -5.09 -2.63 -12.04
C GLU A 96 -6.12 -3.05 -13.10
N ILE A 97 -6.81 -4.17 -12.88
CA ILE A 97 -7.89 -4.64 -13.75
C ILE A 97 -8.99 -3.60 -13.84
N ALA A 98 -9.45 -3.08 -12.70
CA ALA A 98 -10.48 -2.04 -12.65
C ALA A 98 -10.05 -0.77 -13.39
N ARG A 99 -8.78 -0.34 -13.23
CA ARG A 99 -8.24 0.83 -13.93
C ARG A 99 -8.23 0.63 -15.44
N ARG A 100 -7.85 -0.56 -15.93
CA ARG A 100 -7.84 -0.90 -17.36
C ARG A 100 -9.26 -0.93 -17.94
N ALA A 101 -10.21 -1.49 -17.21
CA ALA A 101 -11.62 -1.52 -17.62
C ALA A 101 -12.18 -0.09 -17.77
N SER A 102 -11.93 0.78 -16.79
CA SER A 102 -12.36 2.18 -16.81
C SER A 102 -11.77 2.97 -17.97
N LYS A 103 -10.47 2.83 -18.24
CA LYS A 103 -9.80 3.46 -19.40
C LYS A 103 -10.41 3.01 -20.74
N SER A 104 -10.72 1.73 -20.86
CA SER A 104 -11.31 1.16 -22.08
C SER A 104 -12.72 1.72 -22.34
N LYS A 105 -13.52 1.89 -21.28
CA LYS A 105 -14.86 2.51 -21.36
C LYS A 105 -14.77 3.98 -21.79
N CYS A 106 -13.88 4.78 -21.20
CA CYS A 106 -13.68 6.18 -21.57
C CYS A 106 -13.27 6.35 -23.05
N ARG A 107 -12.38 5.48 -23.55
CA ARG A 107 -11.97 5.53 -24.98
C ARG A 107 -13.13 5.26 -25.94
N LYS A 108 -14.04 4.35 -25.61
CA LYS A 108 -15.23 4.05 -26.44
C LYS A 108 -16.19 5.24 -26.47
N LEU A 109 -16.45 5.88 -25.32
CA LEU A 109 -17.30 7.07 -25.21
C LEU A 109 -16.77 8.25 -26.04
N ASN A 110 -15.47 8.53 -25.97
CA ASN A 110 -14.86 9.63 -26.73
C ASN A 110 -14.89 9.43 -28.25
N LYS A 111 -14.91 8.18 -28.74
CA LYS A 111 -15.09 7.89 -30.17
C LYS A 111 -16.54 8.09 -30.61
N SER A 112 -17.50 7.72 -29.77
CA SER A 112 -18.93 7.90 -30.03
C SER A 112 -19.35 9.37 -30.11
N ASN A 113 -18.69 10.25 -29.34
CA ASN A 113 -18.98 11.68 -29.32
C ASN A 113 -18.27 12.50 -30.42
N LYS A 114 -17.31 11.92 -31.15
CA LYS A 114 -16.62 12.57 -32.28
C LYS A 114 -17.25 12.28 -33.66
N GLY A 115 -18.26 11.41 -33.70
CA GLY A 115 -18.99 11.06 -34.93
C GLY A 115 -20.40 11.67 -35.00
N LYS A 116 -20.69 12.67 -34.17
CA LYS A 116 -21.92 13.47 -34.20
C LYS A 116 -21.55 14.93 -34.45
#